data_AF-A0A7W5INB6-F1
#
_entry.id   AF-A0A7W5INB6-F1
#
_cell.length_a   1.000
_cell.length_b   1.000
_cell.length_c   1.000
_cell.angle_alpha   90.00
_cell.angle_beta   90.00
_cell.angle_gamma   90.00
#
_symmetry.space_group_name_H-M   'P 1'
#
loop_
_entity.id
_entity.type
_entity.pdbx_description
1 polymer ?
#
loop_
_entity_poly.entity_id
_entity_poly.type
_entity_poly.pdbx_seq_one_letter_code
_entity_poly.pdbx_strand_id
1 'polypeptide(L)'
;MIDWFNYAAGNHRVTCPACGRGDRDRTLGLTIEAAGNGVSHCFRCEYTESHRPDRGTWIGSSVKPLITVTASIKHARLRTNCPKLGWRSL
;
A
#
# COMPACT_ATOMS: atom_id res chain seq x y z
N MET A 1 17.68 5.50 -12.25
CA MET A 1 18.32 4.67 -11.21
C MET A 1 18.51 5.56 -9.98
N ILE A 2 18.12 5.09 -8.80
CA ILE A 2 18.24 5.85 -7.55
C ILE A 2 19.62 5.61 -6.93
N ASP A 3 20.26 6.66 -6.44
CA ASP A 3 21.55 6.55 -5.75
C ASP A 3 21.36 6.35 -4.24
N TRP A 4 21.20 5.09 -3.84
CA TRP A 4 20.90 4.68 -2.46
C TRP A 4 22.01 5.04 -1.46
N PHE A 5 23.25 5.21 -1.90
CA PHE A 5 24.40 5.49 -1.03
C PHE A 5 24.52 6.97 -0.63
N ASN A 6 23.80 7.86 -1.32
CA ASN A 6 23.84 9.30 -1.06
C ASN A 6 22.84 9.76 0.00
N TYR A 7 21.98 8.86 0.47
CA TYR A 7 20.94 9.17 1.45
C TYR A 7 21.23 8.48 2.77
N ALA A 8 21.11 9.23 3.86
CA ALA A 8 21.17 8.67 5.21
C ALA A 8 19.94 7.80 5.49
N ALA A 9 20.01 6.95 6.52
CA ALA A 9 18.83 6.24 7.02
C ALA A 9 17.73 7.24 7.41
N GLY A 10 16.48 6.99 6.98
CA GLY A 10 15.34 7.88 7.19
C GLY A 10 14.38 7.90 6.00
N ASN A 11 13.47 8.88 6.01
CA ASN A 11 12.50 9.12 4.94
C ASN A 11 12.91 10.37 4.15
N HIS A 12 13.19 10.19 2.86
CA HIS A 12 13.60 11.22 1.92
C HIS A 12 12.56 11.37 0.82
N ARG A 13 12.45 12.57 0.27
CA ARG A 13 11.63 12.82 -0.93
C ARG A 13 12.53 13.31 -2.05
N VAL A 14 12.53 12.55 -3.14
CA VAL A 14 13.44 12.76 -4.27
C VAL A 14 12.66 12.83 -5.58
N THR A 15 13.35 13.19 -6.65
CA THR A 15 12.75 13.22 -7.99
C THR A 15 12.65 11.82 -8.57
N CYS A 16 11.50 11.50 -9.16
CA CYS A 16 11.30 10.19 -9.78
C CYS A 16 12.11 10.09 -11.09
N PRO A 17 12.97 9.08 -11.28
CA PRO A 17 13.73 8.91 -12.52
C PRO A 17 12.86 8.39 -13.69
N ALA A 18 11.69 7.82 -13.42
CA ALA A 18 10.83 7.22 -14.44
C ALA A 18 9.85 8.22 -15.06
N CYS A 19 9.20 9.07 -14.25
CA CYS A 19 8.23 10.06 -14.75
C CYS A 19 8.73 11.51 -14.71
N GLY A 20 10.02 11.71 -14.40
CA GLY A 20 10.65 12.98 -14.03
C GLY A 20 10.10 14.20 -14.76
N ARG A 21 9.37 15.05 -14.03
CA ARG A 21 8.85 16.35 -14.49
C ARG A 21 9.68 17.52 -13.93
N GLY A 22 11.00 17.32 -13.86
CA GLY A 22 11.98 18.32 -13.44
C GLY A 22 12.37 18.26 -11.95
N ASP A 23 13.45 18.97 -11.61
CA ASP A 23 14.14 18.92 -10.29
C ASP A 23 13.29 19.38 -9.10
N ARG A 24 12.12 19.98 -9.36
CA ARG A 24 11.21 20.48 -8.31
C ARG A 24 10.19 19.42 -7.87
N ASP A 25 9.95 18.40 -8.69
CA ASP A 25 8.93 17.38 -8.40
C ASP A 25 9.51 16.29 -7.48
N ARG A 26 9.24 16.41 -6.18
CA ARG A 26 9.65 15.44 -5.15
C ARG A 26 8.57 14.37 -4.92
N THR A 27 8.18 13.69 -6.00
CA THR A 27 7.08 12.71 -6.00
C THR A 27 7.49 11.28 -5.63
N LEU A 28 8.80 11.02 -5.48
CA LEU A 28 9.32 9.73 -5.08
C LEU A 28 9.62 9.74 -3.57
N GLY A 29 8.90 8.93 -2.80
CA GLY A 29 9.25 8.65 -1.41
C GLY A 29 10.35 7.60 -1.36
N LEU A 30 11.43 7.87 -0.64
CA LEU A 30 12.58 7.00 -0.47
C LEU A 30 12.77 6.74 1.02
N THR A 31 12.58 5.50 1.46
CA THR A 31 12.79 5.09 2.84
C THR A 31 14.02 4.21 2.93
N ILE A 32 14.97 4.58 3.79
CA ILE A 32 16.20 3.83 4.05
C ILE A 32 16.23 3.45 5.53
N GLU A 33 16.35 2.16 5.81
CA GLU A 33 16.54 1.60 7.13
C GLU A 33 18.01 1.66 7.55
N ALA A 34 18.28 1.57 8.85
CA ALA A 34 19.63 1.66 9.42
C ALA A 34 20.63 0.62 8.88
N ALA A 35 20.14 -0.50 8.33
CA ALA A 35 20.97 -1.55 7.72
C ALA A 35 21.28 -1.30 6.22
N GLY A 36 20.91 -0.15 5.66
CA GLY A 36 21.08 0.17 4.23
C GLY A 36 20.04 -0.51 3.32
N ASN A 37 19.08 -1.25 3.91
CA ASN A 37 17.89 -1.70 3.21
C ASN A 37 16.98 -0.52 2.95
N GLY A 38 16.38 -0.43 1.77
CA GLY A 38 15.47 0.66 1.49
C GLY A 38 14.45 0.33 0.41
N VAL A 39 13.36 1.09 0.42
CA VAL A 39 12.28 0.99 -0.57
C VAL A 39 11.94 2.39 -1.05
N SER A 40 11.75 2.52 -2.35
CA SER A 40 11.32 3.74 -3.01
C SER A 40 9.98 3.50 -3.70
N HIS A 41 9.10 4.50 -3.66
CA HIS A 41 7.78 4.45 -4.28
C HIS A 41 7.40 5.81 -4.84
N CYS A 42 7.02 5.86 -6.12
CA CYS A 42 6.55 7.06 -6.78
C CYS A 42 5.03 7.16 -6.71
N PHE A 43 4.52 8.21 -6.08
CA PHE A 43 3.07 8.43 -5.95
C PHE A 43 2.36 8.79 -7.26
N ARG A 44 3.11 9.03 -8.35
CA ARG A 44 2.54 9.48 -9.64
C ARG A 44 2.52 8.39 -10.70
N CYS A 45 3.61 7.63 -10.83
CA CYS A 45 3.75 6.62 -11.88
C CYS A 45 3.93 5.21 -11.32
N GLU A 46 3.75 5.04 -10.00
CA GLU A 46 3.82 3.73 -9.31
C GLU A 46 5.19 3.04 -9.42
N TYR A 47 6.22 3.77 -9.84
CA TYR A 47 7.59 3.26 -9.90
C TYR A 47 8.06 2.85 -8.50
N THR A 48 8.47 1.59 -8.36
CA THR A 48 8.90 1.00 -7.09
C THR A 48 10.25 0.33 -7.26
N GLU A 49 11.24 0.71 -6.45
CA GLU A 49 12.58 0.13 -6.46
C GLU A 49 12.98 -0.19 -5.01
N SER A 50 13.52 -1.38 -4.77
CA SER A 50 13.97 -1.82 -3.44
C SER A 50 15.46 -2.17 -3.47
N HIS A 51 16.18 -1.75 -2.43
CA HIS A 51 17.60 -1.99 -2.24
C HIS A 51 17.81 -2.84 -0.98
N ARG A 52 18.52 -3.97 -1.11
CA ARG A 52 18.85 -4.88 -0.01
C ARG A 52 20.29 -5.37 -0.17
N PRO A 53 21.27 -4.72 0.49
CA PRO A 53 22.68 -5.08 0.34
C PRO A 53 23.05 -6.41 1.04
N ASP A 54 22.33 -6.81 2.09
CA ASP A 54 22.70 -7.95 2.95
C ASP A 54 22.17 -9.33 2.49
N ARG A 55 21.27 -9.37 1.50
CA ARG A 55 20.78 -10.66 0.98
C ARG A 55 21.25 -10.84 -0.44
N GLY A 56 22.30 -11.66 -0.58
CA GLY A 56 22.61 -12.31 -1.85
C GLY A 56 21.32 -12.84 -2.49
N THR A 57 21.02 -12.34 -3.68
CA THR A 57 20.05 -12.90 -4.63
C THR A 57 18.77 -13.45 -4.00
N TRP A 58 17.89 -12.59 -3.49
CA TRP A 58 16.46 -12.91 -3.49
C TRP A 58 15.75 -12.09 -4.56
N ILE A 59 15.85 -12.60 -5.79
CA ILE A 59 15.03 -12.23 -6.93
C ILE A 59 13.62 -12.74 -6.59
N GLY A 60 12.80 -11.90 -5.95
CA GLY A 60 11.54 -12.36 -5.39
C GLY A 60 10.52 -11.23 -5.30
N SER A 61 10.07 -10.83 -6.49
CA SER A 61 8.67 -10.55 -6.82
C SER A 61 7.94 -9.51 -5.99
N SER A 62 7.49 -8.46 -6.70
CA SER A 62 6.18 -7.82 -6.51
C SER A 62 5.24 -8.69 -5.68
N VAL A 63 5.18 -8.45 -4.38
CA VAL A 63 4.13 -9.03 -3.54
C VAL A 63 2.87 -8.32 -3.99
N LYS A 64 2.15 -8.91 -4.96
CA LYS A 64 0.74 -8.63 -5.12
C LYS A 64 0.15 -8.91 -3.74
N PRO A 65 -0.39 -7.93 -3.00
CA PRO A 65 -1.11 -8.26 -1.80
C PRO A 65 -2.29 -9.13 -2.24
N LEU A 66 -2.22 -10.42 -1.95
CA LEU A 66 -3.39 -11.28 -2.09
C LEU A 66 -4.30 -10.89 -0.93
N ILE A 67 -5.10 -9.84 -1.14
CA ILE A 67 -6.21 -9.51 -0.28
C ILE A 67 -7.24 -10.63 -0.48
N THR A 68 -7.14 -11.68 0.32
CA THR A 68 -8.22 -12.65 0.44
C THR A 68 -9.32 -11.96 1.23
N VAL A 69 -10.33 -11.44 0.53
CA VAL A 69 -11.55 -10.93 1.15
C VAL A 69 -12.21 -12.11 1.87
N THR A 70 -12.06 -12.19 3.18
CA THR A 70 -12.84 -13.12 4.00
C THR A 70 -14.30 -12.74 3.83
N ALA A 71 -15.10 -13.70 3.35
CA ALA A 71 -16.48 -13.50 2.95
C ALA A 71 -17.29 -12.72 4.00
N SER A 72 -18.05 -11.73 3.51
CA SER A 72 -19.01 -10.94 4.28
C SER A 72 -19.85 -11.84 5.18
N ILE A 73 -19.77 -11.65 6.50
CA ILE A 73 -20.69 -12.24 7.47
C ILE A 73 -22.09 -11.75 7.09
N LYS A 74 -22.94 -12.65 6.59
CA LYS A 74 -24.36 -12.36 6.36
C LYS A 74 -24.99 -12.20 7.74
N HIS A 75 -25.40 -10.98 8.10
CA HIS A 75 -26.25 -10.77 9.27
C HIS A 75 -27.55 -11.55 9.07
N ALA A 76 -27.77 -12.59 9.87
CA ALA A 76 -29.05 -13.27 9.94
C ALA A 76 -30.09 -12.27 10.46
N ARG A 77 -31.01 -11.83 9.59
CA ARG A 77 -32.19 -11.09 10.04
C ARG A 77 -33.03 -12.04 10.87
N LEU A 78 -33.07 -11.83 12.18
CA LEU A 78 -34.08 -12.42 13.04
C LEU A 78 -35.45 -11.97 12.51
N ARG A 79 -36.19 -12.91 11.89
CA ARG A 79 -37.61 -12.76 11.59
C ARG A 79 -38.34 -12.70 12.93
N THR A 80 -38.55 -11.50 13.47
CA THR A 80 -39.64 -11.30 14.42
C THR A 80 -40.94 -11.24 13.61
N ASN A 81 -41.64 -12.36 13.57
CA ASN A 81 -43.07 -12.39 13.28
C ASN A 81 -43.73 -11.41 14.27
N CYS A 82 -44.14 -10.25 13.77
CA CYS A 82 -45.04 -9.37 14.51
C CYS A 82 -46.44 -9.99 14.37
N PRO A 83 -47.06 -10.52 15.44
CA PRO A 83 -48.43 -11.00 15.37
C PRO A 83 -49.34 -9.81 15.05
N LYS A 84 -50.11 -9.93 13.96
CA LYS A 84 -51.16 -9.00 13.56
C LYS A 84 -52.14 -8.82 14.73
N LEU A 85 -51.94 -7.80 15.55
CA LEU A 85 -53.01 -7.24 16.36
C LEU A 85 -53.95 -6.52 15.39
N GLY A 86 -54.98 -7.24 14.97
CA GLY A 86 -56.05 -6.70 14.14
C GLY A 86 -56.80 -5.62 14.91
N TRP A 87 -56.63 -4.37 14.49
CA TRP A 87 -57.55 -3.31 14.84
C TRP A 87 -58.65 -3.31 13.78
N ARG A 88 -59.81 -3.81 14.20
CA ARG A 88 -61.06 -3.84 13.46
C ARG A 88 -62.00 -2.85 14.15
N SER A 89 -62.80 -2.16 13.34
CA SER A 89 -64.04 -1.47 13.74
C SER A 89 -63.84 -0.14 14.48
N LEU A 90 -64.70 0.86 14.35
CA LEU A 90 -65.82 1.21 13.48
C LEU A 90 -66.05 2.71 13.73
#